data_AF-A0A960Y9I2-F1
#
_entry.id   AF-A0A960Y9I2-F1
#
_cell.length_a   1.000
_cell.length_b   1.000
_cell.length_c   1.000
_cell.angle_alpha   90.00
_cell.angle_beta   90.00
_cell.angle_gamma   90.00
#
_symmetry.space_group_name_H-M   'P 1'
#
loop_
_entity.id
_entity.type
_entity.pdbx_description
1 polymer ?
#
loop_
_entity_poly.entity_id
_entity_poly.type
_entity_poly.pdbx_seq_one_letter_code
_entity_poly.pdbx_strand_id
1 'polypeptide(L)'
;VPGQTCPTNPASYTPDVEKDDNKWVKVDDDGYVVIYDGDEWITTTHNVGAKFAGYCWLDNVSQDEYAGHMLALGAIYKLVDDPDVKGRAAALLEKVGRHLMEHNMGLYDWDDRLTEHGRFWPFSFADWPGFNAAHALGFMKMAVEASGDEDLETYYQDCLLQKNGPNDCIDRPVAPTTSFAEYLPITGLYFGHDACMSNWNNFAMLFLAVFDLIFYEHDNLDVRQIAQDVLENEMFFHDDNYREMPKQHNAAWDLVYASMKDVTNATGQDYAAINDAICGLRQFPESKAQQARDVGEDDYPTDFECESRFDGEYLTFDPVPVYDRCIGTFTWWSNPYEHQTCAANARMLRQPADYLLPYWMARYFGYVDETM
;
A
#
# COMPACT_ATOMS: atom_id res chain seq x y z
N VAL A 1 24.72 -5.51 1.42
CA VAL A 1 24.64 -4.96 0.06
C VAL A 1 24.90 -3.47 0.21
N PRO A 2 25.93 -2.89 -0.43
CA PRO A 2 26.05 -1.43 -0.45
C PRO A 2 24.72 -0.89 -0.97
N GLY A 3 24.13 0.09 -0.28
CA GLY A 3 22.83 0.68 -0.63
C GLY A 3 22.79 1.20 -2.06
N GLN A 4 21.63 1.70 -2.49
CA GLN A 4 21.51 2.41 -3.77
C GLN A 4 22.70 3.35 -3.95
N THR A 5 23.26 3.39 -5.17
CA THR A 5 24.43 4.23 -5.43
C THR A 5 24.03 5.68 -5.23
N CYS A 6 24.61 6.31 -4.22
CA CYS A 6 24.28 7.69 -3.86
C CYS A 6 24.58 8.63 -5.04
N PRO A 7 23.66 9.56 -5.38
CA PRO A 7 23.90 10.52 -6.44
C PRO A 7 25.22 11.26 -6.24
N THR A 8 25.92 11.52 -7.35
CA THR A 8 27.18 12.26 -7.33
C THR A 8 26.98 13.78 -7.39
N ASN A 9 25.79 14.24 -7.78
CA ASN A 9 25.46 15.66 -7.86
C ASN A 9 25.08 16.19 -6.47
N PRO A 10 25.83 17.14 -5.87
CA PRO A 10 25.48 17.71 -4.56
C PRO A 10 24.11 18.35 -4.52
N ALA A 11 23.64 18.97 -5.62
CA ALA A 11 22.34 19.61 -5.68
C ALA A 11 21.15 18.63 -5.50
N SER A 12 21.39 17.31 -5.63
CA SER A 12 20.38 16.30 -5.32
C SER A 12 20.09 16.18 -3.82
N TYR A 13 20.95 16.74 -2.96
CA TYR A 13 20.86 16.70 -1.49
C TYR A 13 20.49 18.05 -0.87
N THR A 14 19.99 18.97 -1.68
CA THR A 14 19.41 20.21 -1.19
C THR A 14 18.00 19.94 -0.69
N PRO A 15 17.70 20.14 0.61
CA PRO A 15 16.38 19.88 1.15
C PRO A 15 15.34 20.71 0.44
N ASP A 16 14.19 20.11 0.22
CA ASP A 16 13.06 20.82 -0.35
C ASP A 16 12.41 21.70 0.72
N VAL A 17 12.08 22.94 0.38
CA VAL A 17 11.54 23.90 1.36
C VAL A 17 10.07 23.61 1.61
N GLU A 18 9.33 23.36 0.54
CA GLU A 18 7.90 23.04 0.53
C GLU A 18 7.62 21.62 1.03
N LYS A 19 8.57 20.70 0.87
CA LYS A 19 8.49 19.26 1.17
C LYS A 19 7.47 18.54 0.29
N ASP A 20 7.28 19.01 -0.94
CA ASP A 20 6.42 18.38 -1.97
C ASP A 20 7.23 17.57 -2.99
N ASP A 21 8.56 17.66 -2.96
CA ASP A 21 9.49 16.88 -3.78
C ASP A 21 10.39 15.96 -2.95
N ASN A 22 10.71 14.78 -3.49
CA ASN A 22 11.70 13.88 -2.90
C ASN A 22 13.13 14.39 -3.17
N LYS A 23 13.93 14.52 -2.12
CA LYS A 23 15.35 14.87 -2.18
C LYS A 23 16.20 13.77 -1.55
N TRP A 24 17.45 13.70 -1.96
CA TRP A 24 18.37 12.71 -1.39
C TRP A 24 18.90 13.19 -0.04
N VAL A 25 18.96 12.26 0.90
CA VAL A 25 19.60 12.44 2.20
C VAL A 25 20.87 11.62 2.22
N LYS A 26 21.91 12.14 2.87
CA LYS A 26 23.19 11.45 3.00
C LYS A 26 23.62 11.37 4.46
N VAL A 27 24.25 10.27 4.83
CA VAL A 27 24.84 10.06 6.16
C VAL A 27 26.34 10.00 6.05
N ASP A 28 27.01 10.82 6.86
CA ASP A 28 28.46 10.86 6.93
C ASP A 28 29.02 9.70 7.79
N ASP A 29 30.35 9.55 7.81
CA ASP A 29 31.03 8.43 8.46
C ASP A 29 30.78 8.31 9.97
N ASP A 30 30.42 9.43 10.61
CA ASP A 30 30.08 9.52 12.04
C ASP A 30 28.58 9.33 12.34
N GLY A 31 27.77 9.07 11.32
CA GLY A 31 26.34 8.79 11.43
C GLY A 31 25.45 10.03 11.42
N TYR A 32 26.01 11.24 11.23
CA TYR A 32 25.21 12.46 11.09
C TYR A 32 24.69 12.62 9.66
N VAL A 33 23.47 13.15 9.54
CA VAL A 33 22.90 13.54 8.25
C VAL A 33 23.60 14.80 7.75
N VAL A 34 23.99 14.79 6.48
CA VAL A 34 24.59 15.94 5.78
C VAL A 34 23.71 16.33 4.58
N ILE A 35 23.57 17.64 4.39
CA ILE A 35 22.78 18.25 3.31
C ILE A 35 23.63 19.23 2.51
N TYR A 36 23.16 19.62 1.33
CA TYR A 36 23.84 20.61 0.49
C TYR A 36 23.03 21.92 0.42
N ASP A 37 23.63 23.04 0.83
CA ASP A 37 22.92 24.33 0.93
C ASP A 37 22.92 25.18 -0.35
N GLY A 38 23.57 24.69 -1.42
CA GLY A 38 23.79 25.40 -2.67
C GLY A 38 25.26 25.65 -2.96
N ASP A 39 26.08 25.87 -1.93
CA ASP A 39 27.51 26.16 -2.04
C ASP A 39 28.38 25.19 -1.20
N GLU A 40 27.88 24.70 -0.07
CA GLU A 40 28.61 23.83 0.83
C GLU A 40 27.79 22.68 1.42
N TRP A 41 28.51 21.69 1.97
CA TRP A 41 27.92 20.60 2.73
C TRP A 41 27.78 21.01 4.19
N ILE A 42 26.58 20.85 4.74
CA ILE A 42 26.27 21.16 6.14
C ILE A 42 25.96 19.85 6.88
N THR A 43 26.69 19.60 7.96
CA THR A 43 26.34 18.55 8.93
C THR A 43 25.21 19.03 9.82
N THR A 44 24.10 18.30 9.80
CA THR A 44 22.92 18.61 10.60
C THR A 44 23.08 18.09 12.04
N THR A 45 22.13 18.42 12.92
CA THR A 45 22.10 17.89 14.28
C THR A 45 21.56 16.46 14.37
N HIS A 46 21.03 15.91 13.28
CA HIS A 46 20.38 14.61 13.28
C HIS A 46 21.41 13.48 13.09
N ASN A 47 21.54 12.62 14.09
CA ASN A 47 22.40 11.44 14.04
C ASN A 47 21.55 10.17 13.96
N VAL A 48 21.64 9.46 12.84
CA VAL A 48 20.93 8.18 12.61
C VAL A 48 21.75 6.96 13.05
N GLY A 49 23.01 7.18 13.44
CA GLY A 49 23.94 6.21 13.95
C GLY A 49 24.93 5.71 12.90
N ALA A 50 26.18 5.45 13.33
CA ALA A 50 27.28 5.03 12.47
C ALA A 50 27.04 3.73 11.68
N LYS A 51 26.02 2.94 12.05
CA LYS A 51 25.60 1.76 11.26
C LYS A 51 25.06 2.12 9.87
N PHE A 52 24.63 3.38 9.68
CA PHE A 52 24.19 3.92 8.40
C PHE A 52 25.24 4.83 7.76
N ALA A 53 26.48 4.84 8.24
CA ALA A 53 27.58 5.58 7.62
C ALA A 53 27.68 5.26 6.12
N GLY A 54 27.70 6.30 5.28
CA GLY A 54 27.77 6.19 3.83
C GLY A 54 26.46 5.79 3.14
N TYR A 55 25.35 5.68 3.88
CA TYR A 55 24.03 5.48 3.28
C TYR A 55 23.47 6.78 2.71
N CYS A 56 22.59 6.61 1.75
CA CYS A 56 21.69 7.64 1.27
C CYS A 56 20.31 7.03 1.02
N TRP A 57 19.28 7.86 1.14
CA TRP A 57 17.89 7.52 0.84
C TRP A 57 17.17 8.73 0.26
N LEU A 58 15.97 8.52 -0.27
CA LEU A 58 15.05 9.60 -0.63
C LEU A 58 14.20 9.94 0.59
N ASP A 59 14.16 11.22 0.95
CA ASP A 59 13.20 11.72 1.94
C ASP A 59 11.79 11.82 1.35
N ASN A 60 10.86 12.29 2.18
CA ASN A 60 9.47 12.51 1.85
C ASN A 60 8.69 11.22 1.54
N VAL A 61 8.92 10.18 2.36
CA VAL A 61 8.26 8.89 2.22
C VAL A 61 6.73 9.01 2.24
N SER A 62 6.08 8.32 1.30
CA SER A 62 4.64 8.37 1.07
C SER A 62 3.91 7.15 1.64
N GLN A 63 2.57 7.23 1.65
CA GLN A 63 1.72 6.16 2.19
C GLN A 63 1.81 4.87 1.37
N ASP A 64 2.02 4.95 0.05
CA ASP A 64 2.14 3.80 -0.86
C ASP A 64 3.36 2.94 -0.53
N GLU A 65 4.49 3.58 -0.21
CA GLU A 65 5.69 2.87 0.27
C GLU A 65 5.40 2.12 1.58
N TYR A 66 4.74 2.77 2.54
CA TYR A 66 4.39 2.13 3.81
C TYR A 66 3.33 1.04 3.68
N ALA A 67 2.36 1.15 2.77
CA ALA A 67 1.39 0.09 2.52
C ALA A 67 2.09 -1.23 2.13
N GLY A 68 3.07 -1.15 1.22
CA GLY A 68 3.88 -2.31 0.85
C GLY A 68 4.81 -2.79 1.96
N HIS A 69 5.48 -1.87 2.68
CA HIS A 69 6.37 -2.23 3.78
C HIS A 69 5.63 -2.92 4.93
N MET A 70 4.46 -2.43 5.29
CA MET A 70 3.67 -2.96 6.40
C MET A 70 3.10 -4.34 6.05
N LEU A 71 2.60 -4.56 4.82
CA LEU A 71 2.25 -5.90 4.35
C LEU A 71 3.43 -6.87 4.48
N ALA A 72 4.62 -6.47 3.99
CA ALA A 72 5.79 -7.34 4.00
C ALA A 72 6.26 -7.65 5.42
N LEU A 73 6.34 -6.65 6.30
CA LEU A 73 6.72 -6.81 7.70
C LEU A 73 5.71 -7.67 8.46
N GLY A 74 4.41 -7.43 8.24
CA GLY A 74 3.33 -8.20 8.82
C GLY A 74 3.36 -9.67 8.38
N ALA A 75 3.52 -9.93 7.08
CA ALA A 75 3.65 -11.30 6.57
C ALA A 75 4.88 -12.00 7.15
N ILE A 76 6.03 -11.33 7.21
CA ILE A 76 7.26 -11.89 7.81
C ILE A 76 7.03 -12.22 9.30
N TYR A 77 6.44 -11.31 10.07
CA TYR A 77 6.19 -11.53 11.49
C TYR A 77 5.28 -12.73 11.75
N LYS A 78 4.20 -12.89 10.98
CA LYS A 78 3.26 -14.01 11.16
C LYS A 78 3.76 -15.34 10.60
N LEU A 79 4.44 -15.32 9.46
CA LEU A 79 4.65 -16.54 8.66
C LEU A 79 6.08 -17.10 8.71
N VAL A 80 7.07 -16.33 9.16
CA VAL A 80 8.46 -16.79 9.24
C VAL A 80 8.76 -17.41 10.60
N ASP A 81 9.23 -18.64 10.59
CA ASP A 81 9.60 -19.39 11.80
C ASP A 81 10.95 -18.99 12.41
N ASP A 82 11.84 -18.37 11.62
CA ASP A 82 13.14 -17.93 12.10
C ASP A 82 12.99 -16.81 13.15
N PRO A 83 13.42 -17.05 14.41
CA PRO A 83 13.16 -16.11 15.51
C PRO A 83 13.90 -14.79 15.36
N ASP A 84 15.07 -14.78 14.71
CA ASP A 84 15.86 -13.56 14.51
C ASP A 84 15.20 -12.68 13.43
N VAL A 85 14.72 -13.30 12.34
CA VAL A 85 14.00 -12.60 11.28
C VAL A 85 12.67 -12.07 11.81
N LYS A 86 11.90 -12.90 12.51
CA LYS A 86 10.63 -12.51 13.14
C LYS A 86 10.83 -11.38 14.15
N GLY A 87 11.84 -11.48 15.02
CA GLY A 87 12.17 -10.45 15.99
C GLY A 87 12.56 -9.11 15.35
N ARG A 88 13.26 -9.14 14.21
CA ARG A 88 13.57 -7.92 13.43
C ARG A 88 12.33 -7.30 12.80
N ALA A 89 11.41 -8.10 12.27
CA ALA A 89 10.15 -7.60 11.72
C ALA A 89 9.30 -6.97 12.83
N ALA A 90 9.18 -7.64 13.98
CA ALA A 90 8.47 -7.11 15.14
C ALA A 90 9.03 -5.76 15.62
N ALA A 91 10.35 -5.66 15.74
CA ALA A 91 11.01 -4.42 16.13
C ALA A 91 10.85 -3.28 15.11
N LEU A 92 10.61 -3.59 13.83
CA LEU A 92 10.30 -2.57 12.82
C LEU A 92 8.83 -2.15 12.90
N LEU A 93 7.89 -3.10 13.02
CA LEU A 93 6.47 -2.82 13.22
C LEU A 93 6.24 -1.94 14.47
N GLU A 94 6.90 -2.26 15.59
CA GLU A 94 6.85 -1.47 16.82
C GLU A 94 7.31 -0.02 16.56
N LYS A 95 8.43 0.17 15.86
CA LYS A 95 8.96 1.51 15.57
C LYS A 95 7.98 2.33 14.73
N VAL A 96 7.34 1.71 13.74
CA VAL A 96 6.33 2.40 12.92
C VAL A 96 5.13 2.77 13.77
N GLY A 97 4.61 1.85 14.59
CA GLY A 97 3.49 2.12 15.49
C GLY A 97 3.79 3.26 16.47
N ARG A 98 4.95 3.21 17.14
CA ARG A 98 5.40 4.29 18.04
C ARG A 98 5.54 5.62 17.32
N HIS A 99 6.15 5.61 16.14
CA HIS A 99 6.31 6.82 15.34
C HIS A 99 4.95 7.47 15.04
N LEU A 100 3.98 6.68 14.57
CA LEU A 100 2.64 7.17 14.28
C LEU A 100 1.92 7.68 15.54
N MET A 101 2.03 6.94 16.66
CA MET A 101 1.45 7.35 17.95
C MET A 101 2.02 8.69 18.42
N GLU A 102 3.34 8.82 18.44
CA GLU A 102 4.05 10.02 18.92
C GLU A 102 3.83 11.24 18.01
N HIS A 103 3.53 11.01 16.74
CA HIS A 103 3.37 12.05 15.72
C HIS A 103 1.92 12.25 15.26
N ASN A 104 0.94 11.92 16.10
CA ASN A 104 -0.49 12.18 15.83
C ASN A 104 -0.91 11.65 14.44
N MET A 105 -0.59 10.38 14.16
CA MET A 105 -0.84 9.68 12.88
C MET A 105 -0.15 10.31 11.64
N GLY A 106 0.94 11.06 11.82
CA GLY A 106 1.75 11.59 10.71
C GLY A 106 3.09 10.88 10.58
N LEU A 107 3.59 10.72 9.35
CA LEU A 107 4.98 10.36 9.12
C LEU A 107 5.84 11.62 9.12
N TYR A 108 6.68 11.74 10.14
CA TYR A 108 7.72 12.75 10.21
C TYR A 108 9.04 12.14 9.74
N ASP A 109 9.79 12.89 8.94
CA ASP A 109 11.06 12.43 8.38
C ASP A 109 12.24 12.82 9.27
N TRP A 110 13.46 12.54 8.81
CA TRP A 110 14.73 12.81 9.47
C TRP A 110 14.90 14.26 9.98
N ASP A 111 14.20 15.22 9.38
CA ASP A 111 14.26 16.67 9.65
C ASP A 111 13.09 17.20 10.50
N ASP A 112 12.35 16.30 11.17
CA ASP A 112 11.19 16.61 12.00
C ASP A 112 10.05 17.35 11.25
N ARG A 113 10.01 17.25 9.93
CA ARG A 113 8.88 17.75 9.12
C ARG A 113 7.98 16.60 8.69
N LEU A 114 6.67 16.83 8.76
CA LEU A 114 5.65 15.96 8.20
C LEU A 114 5.92 15.77 6.70
N THR A 115 5.93 14.53 6.22
CA THR A 115 6.00 14.20 4.79
C THR A 115 4.72 14.66 4.08
N GLU A 116 4.80 14.98 2.79
CA GLU A 116 3.64 15.47 2.03
C GLU A 116 2.45 14.51 2.12
N HIS A 117 2.71 13.24 1.80
CA HIS A 117 1.67 12.22 1.68
C HIS A 117 1.47 11.37 2.94
N GLY A 118 2.40 11.31 3.89
CA GLY A 118 2.32 10.43 5.07
C GLY A 118 1.33 10.87 6.15
N ARG A 119 0.02 10.83 5.87
CA ARG A 119 -1.05 11.35 6.74
C ARG A 119 -2.15 10.33 7.00
N PHE A 120 -2.13 9.68 8.16
CA PHE A 120 -3.05 8.58 8.48
C PHE A 120 -4.19 8.96 9.42
N TRP A 121 -4.72 10.18 9.33
CA TRP A 121 -5.94 10.56 10.05
C TRP A 121 -7.09 10.86 9.08
N PRO A 122 -8.36 10.56 9.44
CA PRO A 122 -9.48 10.57 8.50
C PRO A 122 -9.70 11.89 7.75
N PHE A 123 -9.48 13.02 8.42
CA PHE A 123 -9.73 14.36 7.87
C PHE A 123 -8.43 15.10 7.48
N SER A 124 -7.43 14.37 7.00
CA SER A 124 -6.17 14.95 6.51
C SER A 124 -6.33 15.69 5.18
N PHE A 125 -7.38 15.35 4.42
CA PHE A 125 -7.61 15.76 3.03
C PHE A 125 -6.50 15.32 2.05
N ALA A 126 -5.53 14.49 2.48
CA ALA A 126 -4.60 13.83 1.57
C ALA A 126 -5.30 12.72 0.78
N ASP A 127 -6.25 12.04 1.41
CA ASP A 127 -7.06 10.97 0.84
C ASP A 127 -8.41 10.88 1.56
N TRP A 128 -9.24 9.92 1.15
CA TRP A 128 -10.55 9.69 1.74
C TRP A 128 -10.48 9.22 3.21
N PRO A 129 -11.48 9.54 4.04
CA PRO A 129 -11.49 9.17 5.46
C PRO A 129 -11.28 7.67 5.72
N GLY A 130 -11.95 6.80 4.96
CA GLY A 130 -11.84 5.34 5.11
C GLY A 130 -10.48 4.81 4.67
N PHE A 131 -9.88 5.42 3.66
CA PHE A 131 -8.52 5.08 3.22
C PHE A 131 -7.49 5.32 4.33
N ASN A 132 -7.52 6.51 4.93
CA ASN A 132 -6.61 6.85 6.03
C ASN A 132 -6.88 6.01 7.28
N ALA A 133 -8.16 5.77 7.60
CA ALA A 133 -8.54 4.95 8.74
C ALA A 133 -8.08 3.50 8.62
N ALA A 134 -8.19 2.88 7.44
CA ALA A 134 -7.76 1.50 7.21
C ALA A 134 -6.25 1.33 7.44
N HIS A 135 -5.44 2.25 6.89
CA HIS A 135 -3.99 2.24 7.11
C HIS A 135 -3.65 2.46 8.58
N ALA A 136 -4.26 3.44 9.24
CA ALA A 136 -4.02 3.71 10.66
C ALA A 136 -4.32 2.49 11.54
N LEU A 137 -5.50 1.88 11.35
CA LEU A 137 -5.94 0.74 12.14
C LEU A 137 -5.08 -0.50 11.86
N GLY A 138 -4.86 -0.84 10.57
CA GLY A 138 -4.06 -2.00 10.19
C GLY A 138 -2.62 -1.89 10.69
N PHE A 139 -1.98 -0.73 10.51
CA PHE A 139 -0.59 -0.53 10.92
C PHE A 139 -0.44 -0.56 12.44
N MET A 140 -1.35 0.09 13.17
CA MET A 140 -1.32 0.10 14.62
C MET A 140 -1.61 -1.28 15.20
N LYS A 141 -2.60 -2.02 14.68
CA LYS A 141 -2.90 -3.38 15.16
C LYS A 141 -1.72 -4.34 14.94
N MET A 142 -1.03 -4.24 13.80
CA MET A 142 0.21 -5.00 13.58
C MET A 142 1.31 -4.63 14.58
N ALA A 143 1.49 -3.34 14.87
CA ALA A 143 2.49 -2.88 15.85
C ALA A 143 2.17 -3.38 17.26
N VAL A 144 0.91 -3.33 17.67
CA VAL A 144 0.39 -3.89 18.92
C VAL A 144 0.70 -5.39 19.03
N GLU A 145 0.26 -6.19 18.05
CA GLU A 145 0.41 -7.65 18.10
C GLU A 145 1.89 -8.07 18.06
N ALA A 146 2.72 -7.32 17.33
CA ALA A 146 4.14 -7.64 17.19
C ALA A 146 4.99 -7.27 18.40
N SER A 147 4.65 -6.18 19.08
CA SER A 147 5.41 -5.67 20.24
C SER A 147 4.90 -6.17 21.59
N GLY A 148 3.59 -6.38 21.72
CA GLY A 148 2.94 -6.58 23.01
C GLY A 148 2.98 -5.35 23.93
N ASP A 149 3.19 -4.15 23.37
CA ASP A 149 3.26 -2.91 24.13
C ASP A 149 1.87 -2.41 24.58
N GLU A 150 1.71 -2.21 25.89
CA GLU A 150 0.49 -1.72 26.53
C GLU A 150 0.13 -0.28 26.14
N ASP A 151 1.14 0.57 25.85
CA ASP A 151 0.88 1.96 25.43
C ASP A 151 0.30 1.98 24.01
N LEU A 152 0.84 1.16 23.09
CA LEU A 152 0.30 1.01 21.74
C LEU A 152 -1.10 0.37 21.77
N GLU A 153 -1.34 -0.63 22.63
CA GLU A 153 -2.66 -1.25 22.79
C GLU A 153 -3.67 -0.21 23.30
N THR A 154 -3.30 0.55 24.33
CA THR A 154 -4.15 1.62 24.88
C THR A 154 -4.44 2.67 23.81
N TYR A 155 -3.43 3.07 23.04
CA TYR A 155 -3.62 3.99 21.92
C TYR A 155 -4.57 3.39 20.86
N TYR A 156 -4.40 2.13 20.49
CA TYR A 156 -5.30 1.48 19.54
C TYR A 156 -6.76 1.45 20.04
N GLN A 157 -6.99 0.97 21.27
CA GLN A 157 -8.34 0.78 21.82
C GLN A 157 -9.03 2.09 22.22
N ASP A 158 -8.31 2.98 22.90
CA ASP A 158 -8.91 4.17 23.52
C ASP A 158 -8.75 5.42 22.66
N CYS A 159 -7.69 5.50 21.86
CA CYS A 159 -7.46 6.63 20.97
C CYS A 159 -8.05 6.39 19.57
N LEU A 160 -7.69 5.31 18.88
CA LEU A 160 -8.20 5.07 17.53
C LEU A 160 -9.63 4.53 17.52
N LEU A 161 -9.94 3.58 18.40
CA LEU A 161 -11.25 2.93 18.45
C LEU A 161 -12.24 3.54 19.46
N GLN A 162 -11.78 4.48 20.29
CA GLN A 162 -12.64 5.26 21.20
C GLN A 162 -13.48 4.36 22.15
N LYS A 163 -12.99 3.17 22.52
CA LYS A 163 -13.77 2.16 23.27
C LYS A 163 -14.23 2.62 24.65
N ASN A 164 -13.43 3.46 25.30
CA ASN A 164 -13.73 4.02 26.61
C ASN A 164 -14.39 5.42 26.56
N GLY A 165 -14.93 5.78 25.40
CA GLY A 165 -15.59 7.06 25.12
C GLY A 165 -14.69 8.05 24.38
N PRO A 166 -15.21 9.25 24.09
CA PRO A 166 -14.48 10.27 23.33
C PRO A 166 -13.13 10.64 23.97
N ASN A 167 -12.08 10.56 23.17
CA ASN A 167 -10.68 10.78 23.52
C ASN A 167 -10.01 11.62 22.42
N ASP A 168 -9.61 12.84 22.76
CA ASP A 168 -8.94 13.79 21.86
C ASP A 168 -7.42 13.63 21.95
N CYS A 169 -6.96 12.42 21.63
CA CYS A 169 -5.57 11.99 21.70
C CYS A 169 -4.75 12.34 20.44
N ILE A 170 -5.41 12.80 19.37
CA ILE A 170 -4.78 13.17 18.09
C ILE A 170 -4.93 14.67 17.93
N ASP A 171 -3.86 15.41 18.21
CA ASP A 171 -3.84 16.87 18.08
C ASP A 171 -3.73 17.29 16.62
N ARG A 172 -4.88 17.38 15.94
CA ARG A 172 -5.01 17.82 14.55
C ARG A 172 -6.15 18.85 14.41
N PRO A 173 -6.10 19.76 13.42
CA PRO A 173 -7.12 20.81 13.25
C PRO A 173 -8.57 20.30 13.17
N VAL A 174 -8.76 19.08 12.68
CA VAL A 174 -10.05 18.37 12.67
C VAL A 174 -9.82 16.98 13.25
N ALA A 175 -9.90 16.88 14.58
CA ALA A 175 -9.75 15.63 15.29
C ALA A 175 -10.98 14.72 15.06
N PRO A 176 -10.77 13.42 14.79
CA PRO A 176 -11.86 12.47 14.76
C PRO A 176 -12.47 12.34 16.17
N THR A 177 -13.78 12.49 16.27
CA THR A 177 -14.51 12.44 17.55
C THR A 177 -15.18 11.09 17.79
N THR A 178 -14.91 10.11 16.93
CA THR A 178 -15.47 8.77 16.96
C THR A 178 -14.42 7.76 16.51
N SER A 179 -14.74 6.47 16.63
CA SER A 179 -13.87 5.37 16.24
C SER A 179 -13.45 5.51 14.78
N PHE A 180 -12.17 5.28 14.50
CA PHE A 180 -11.65 5.22 13.14
C PHE A 180 -12.39 4.17 12.29
N ALA A 181 -12.89 3.11 12.93
CA ALA A 181 -13.64 2.06 12.26
C ALA A 181 -14.92 2.58 11.59
N GLU A 182 -15.54 3.65 12.13
CA GLU A 182 -16.76 4.24 11.56
C GLU A 182 -16.49 4.96 10.22
N TYR A 183 -15.24 5.30 9.93
CA TYR A 183 -14.88 5.95 8.66
C TYR A 183 -14.51 4.95 7.56
N LEU A 184 -14.24 3.68 7.90
CA LEU A 184 -13.80 2.65 6.94
C LEU A 184 -14.68 2.57 5.68
N PRO A 185 -16.03 2.69 5.73
CA PRO A 185 -16.86 2.64 4.53
C PRO A 185 -16.64 3.80 3.54
N ILE A 186 -16.02 4.90 3.96
CA ILE A 186 -15.79 6.08 3.11
C ILE A 186 -14.47 5.90 2.34
N THR A 187 -14.41 4.91 1.45
CA THR A 187 -13.18 4.51 0.75
C THR A 187 -12.82 5.45 -0.39
N GLY A 188 -13.84 5.95 -1.11
CA GLY A 188 -13.70 6.85 -2.27
C GLY A 188 -12.87 6.29 -3.43
N LEU A 189 -12.82 4.96 -3.55
CA LEU A 189 -12.05 4.26 -4.58
C LEU A 189 -12.64 4.45 -5.98
N TYR A 190 -13.94 4.20 -6.14
CA TYR A 190 -14.66 4.27 -7.42
C TYR A 190 -15.09 5.71 -7.72
N PHE A 191 -14.16 6.53 -8.21
CA PHE A 191 -14.37 7.96 -8.42
C PHE A 191 -14.67 8.32 -9.88
N GLY A 192 -15.61 9.24 -10.09
CA GLY A 192 -16.05 9.70 -11.41
C GLY A 192 -17.09 8.77 -12.05
N HIS A 193 -17.54 9.14 -13.25
CA HIS A 193 -18.43 8.28 -14.05
C HIS A 193 -17.76 6.92 -14.26
N ASP A 194 -18.45 5.83 -13.94
CA ASP A 194 -17.98 4.44 -14.12
C ASP A 194 -16.53 4.20 -13.69
N ALA A 195 -16.14 4.87 -12.58
CA ALA A 195 -14.81 4.82 -11.99
C ALA A 195 -13.65 5.30 -12.89
N CYS A 196 -13.92 6.05 -13.95
CA CYS A 196 -12.92 6.51 -14.91
C CYS A 196 -11.84 7.41 -14.27
N MET A 197 -12.23 8.24 -13.30
CA MET A 197 -11.34 9.17 -12.62
C MET A 197 -10.62 8.55 -11.41
N SER A 198 -10.75 7.24 -11.22
CA SER A 198 -10.22 6.56 -10.05
C SER A 198 -8.70 6.52 -10.04
N ASN A 199 -8.13 6.63 -8.84
CA ASN A 199 -6.70 6.36 -8.64
C ASN A 199 -6.49 4.88 -8.33
N TRP A 200 -6.13 4.09 -9.34
CA TRP A 200 -5.91 2.64 -9.21
C TRP A 200 -4.78 2.27 -8.24
N ASN A 201 -3.84 3.19 -7.98
CA ASN A 201 -2.83 2.97 -6.94
C ASN A 201 -3.47 2.93 -5.54
N ASN A 202 -4.52 3.73 -5.31
CA ASN A 202 -5.24 3.75 -4.03
C ASN A 202 -6.00 2.44 -3.78
N PHE A 203 -6.50 1.79 -4.83
CA PHE A 203 -7.07 0.44 -4.68
C PHE A 203 -6.03 -0.51 -4.10
N ALA A 204 -4.85 -0.57 -4.71
CA ALA A 204 -3.80 -1.46 -4.25
C ALA A 204 -3.45 -1.21 -2.78
N MET A 205 -3.20 0.05 -2.41
CA MET A 205 -2.88 0.41 -1.03
C MET A 205 -3.99 0.02 -0.06
N LEU A 206 -5.25 0.30 -0.41
CA LEU A 206 -6.37 0.00 0.48
C LEU A 206 -6.61 -1.50 0.62
N PHE A 207 -6.45 -2.27 -0.47
CA PHE A 207 -6.49 -3.73 -0.42
C PHE A 207 -5.43 -4.29 0.53
N LEU A 208 -4.21 -3.75 0.51
CA LEU A 208 -3.16 -4.14 1.46
C LEU A 208 -3.53 -3.77 2.90
N ALA A 209 -3.96 -2.53 3.15
CA ALA A 209 -4.30 -2.06 4.49
C ALA A 209 -5.48 -2.83 5.11
N VAL A 210 -6.53 -3.11 4.32
CA VAL A 210 -7.70 -3.87 4.77
C VAL A 210 -7.37 -5.34 4.95
N PHE A 211 -6.54 -5.94 4.07
CA PHE A 211 -6.00 -7.28 4.28
C PHE A 211 -5.27 -7.37 5.62
N ASP A 212 -4.33 -6.45 5.88
CA ASP A 212 -3.55 -6.45 7.11
C ASP A 212 -4.44 -6.28 8.35
N LEU A 213 -5.42 -5.37 8.29
CA LEU A 213 -6.39 -5.18 9.37
C LEU A 213 -7.19 -6.46 9.65
N ILE A 214 -7.79 -7.10 8.64
CA ILE A 214 -8.59 -8.32 8.83
C ILE A 214 -7.70 -9.49 9.28
N PHE A 215 -6.48 -9.56 8.77
CA PHE A 215 -5.53 -10.62 9.06
C PHE A 215 -4.99 -10.55 10.50
N TYR A 216 -5.00 -9.38 11.14
CA TYR A 216 -4.52 -9.18 12.51
C TYR A 216 -5.64 -8.95 13.54
N GLU A 217 -6.80 -8.43 13.15
CA GLU A 217 -7.85 -8.05 14.08
C GLU A 217 -8.70 -9.25 14.54
N HIS A 218 -8.15 -10.10 15.41
CA HIS A 218 -8.87 -11.26 15.94
C HIS A 218 -9.62 -10.99 17.25
N ASP A 219 -9.28 -9.91 17.95
CA ASP A 219 -9.82 -9.62 19.29
C ASP A 219 -11.02 -8.68 19.23
N ASN A 220 -11.11 -7.83 18.19
CA ASN A 220 -12.23 -6.94 17.97
C ASN A 220 -13.07 -7.36 16.75
N LEU A 221 -13.99 -8.29 16.98
CA LEU A 221 -14.83 -8.86 15.92
C LEU A 221 -15.71 -7.82 15.21
N ASP A 222 -16.11 -6.74 15.90
CA ASP A 222 -16.92 -5.66 15.29
C ASP A 222 -16.08 -4.89 14.25
N VAL A 223 -14.84 -4.52 14.58
CA VAL A 223 -13.93 -3.85 13.64
C VAL A 223 -13.58 -4.77 12.48
N ARG A 224 -13.31 -6.04 12.77
CA ARG A 224 -13.03 -7.03 11.72
C ARG A 224 -14.22 -7.17 10.78
N GLN A 225 -15.44 -7.27 11.30
CA GLN A 225 -16.65 -7.37 10.48
C GLN A 225 -16.83 -6.13 9.60
N ILE A 226 -16.65 -4.92 10.16
CA ILE A 226 -16.72 -3.67 9.37
C ILE A 226 -15.69 -3.70 8.24
N ALA A 227 -14.44 -4.10 8.51
CA ALA A 227 -13.41 -4.20 7.48
C ALA A 227 -13.75 -5.23 6.40
N GLN A 228 -14.35 -6.37 6.77
CA GLN A 228 -14.84 -7.39 5.83
C GLN A 228 -16.02 -6.89 4.99
N ASP A 229 -16.95 -6.14 5.59
CA ASP A 229 -18.09 -5.54 4.89
C ASP A 229 -17.62 -4.48 3.89
N VAL A 230 -16.60 -3.68 4.25
CA VAL A 230 -15.95 -2.71 3.35
C VAL A 230 -15.22 -3.42 2.21
N LEU A 231 -14.47 -4.48 2.51
CA LEU A 231 -13.81 -5.29 1.48
C LEU A 231 -14.80 -5.84 0.46
N GLU A 232 -15.97 -6.31 0.91
CA GLU A 232 -17.00 -6.86 0.03
C GLU A 232 -17.75 -5.77 -0.76
N ASN A 233 -18.26 -4.75 -0.07
CA ASN A 233 -19.28 -3.85 -0.66
C ASN A 233 -18.73 -2.50 -1.16
N GLU A 234 -17.51 -2.12 -0.75
CA GLU A 234 -16.92 -0.83 -1.13
C GLU A 234 -15.63 -0.97 -1.94
N MET A 235 -15.02 -2.16 -1.95
CA MET A 235 -13.74 -2.42 -2.61
C MET A 235 -13.86 -3.46 -3.70
N PHE A 236 -14.34 -4.67 -3.39
CA PHE A 236 -14.44 -5.73 -4.38
C PHE A 236 -15.66 -5.54 -5.29
N PHE A 237 -16.86 -5.48 -4.71
CA PHE A 237 -18.06 -4.99 -5.39
C PHE A 237 -18.29 -3.53 -5.05
N HIS A 238 -19.05 -2.81 -5.89
CA HIS A 238 -19.49 -1.44 -5.60
C HIS A 238 -20.65 -1.02 -6.50
N ASP A 239 -21.89 -1.00 -5.97
CA ASP A 239 -23.09 -0.42 -6.60
C ASP A 239 -23.28 -0.74 -8.12
N ASP A 240 -22.99 -1.97 -8.55
CA ASP A 240 -23.00 -2.40 -9.96
C ASP A 240 -22.11 -1.54 -10.89
N ASN A 241 -21.03 -0.95 -10.35
CA ASN A 241 -20.07 -0.14 -11.11
C ASN A 241 -19.46 -0.97 -12.24
N TYR A 242 -19.40 -0.38 -13.43
CA TYR A 242 -18.94 -1.06 -14.64
C TYR A 242 -17.50 -1.62 -14.53
N ARG A 243 -16.65 -0.99 -13.72
CA ARG A 243 -15.22 -1.33 -13.57
C ARG A 243 -14.88 -1.94 -12.20
N GLU A 244 -15.86 -2.49 -11.49
CA GLU A 244 -15.67 -3.23 -10.23
C GLU A 244 -14.55 -4.28 -10.31
N MET A 245 -13.91 -4.61 -9.17
CA MET A 245 -12.75 -5.50 -9.13
C MET A 245 -12.94 -6.85 -9.85
N PRO A 246 -14.07 -7.58 -9.68
CA PRO A 246 -14.28 -8.85 -10.37
C PRO A 246 -14.22 -8.77 -11.91
N LYS A 247 -14.39 -7.59 -12.51
CA LYS A 247 -14.29 -7.41 -13.97
C LYS A 247 -12.84 -7.39 -14.44
N GLN A 248 -11.90 -7.09 -13.54
CA GLN A 248 -10.49 -6.84 -13.87
C GLN A 248 -9.66 -8.12 -13.97
N HIS A 249 -10.20 -9.25 -13.51
CA HIS A 249 -9.51 -10.54 -13.48
C HIS A 249 -8.15 -10.44 -12.76
N ASN A 250 -8.13 -9.68 -11.67
CA ASN A 250 -6.90 -9.34 -10.96
C ASN A 250 -6.63 -10.33 -9.85
N ALA A 251 -5.76 -11.29 -10.14
CA ALA A 251 -5.44 -12.39 -9.23
C ALA A 251 -5.01 -11.95 -7.81
N ALA A 252 -4.36 -10.80 -7.65
CA ALA A 252 -3.99 -10.32 -6.31
C ALA A 252 -5.22 -9.93 -5.49
N TRP A 253 -6.12 -9.12 -6.06
CA TRP A 253 -7.29 -8.59 -5.37
C TRP A 253 -8.39 -9.63 -5.21
N ASP A 254 -8.57 -10.51 -6.19
CA ASP A 254 -9.45 -11.67 -6.09
C ASP A 254 -9.06 -12.58 -4.92
N LEU A 255 -7.75 -12.81 -4.71
CA LEU A 255 -7.27 -13.62 -3.59
C LEU A 255 -7.36 -12.90 -2.26
N VAL A 256 -7.10 -11.60 -2.20
CA VAL A 256 -7.34 -10.81 -0.99
C VAL A 256 -8.82 -10.89 -0.59
N TYR A 257 -9.73 -10.63 -1.52
CA TYR A 257 -11.17 -10.76 -1.27
C TYR A 257 -11.54 -12.18 -0.82
N ALA A 258 -11.18 -13.19 -1.61
CA ALA A 258 -11.52 -14.57 -1.30
C ALA A 258 -10.98 -15.00 0.06
N SER A 259 -9.75 -14.63 0.43
CA SER A 259 -9.14 -15.03 1.70
C SER A 259 -9.67 -14.29 2.91
N MET A 260 -10.14 -13.05 2.74
CA MET A 260 -10.49 -12.17 3.86
C MET A 260 -11.98 -11.91 4.01
N LYS A 261 -12.83 -12.23 3.02
CA LYS A 261 -14.28 -12.07 3.14
C LYS A 261 -14.86 -12.78 4.37
N ASP A 262 -15.98 -12.29 4.87
CA ASP A 262 -16.70 -12.97 5.94
C ASP A 262 -17.38 -14.23 5.41
N VAL A 263 -16.88 -15.41 5.81
CA VAL A 263 -17.46 -16.71 5.48
C VAL A 263 -18.43 -17.23 6.55
N THR A 264 -18.58 -16.52 7.66
CA THR A 264 -19.47 -16.94 8.76
C THR A 264 -20.91 -16.54 8.50
N ASN A 265 -21.14 -15.37 7.88
CA ASN A 265 -22.47 -14.88 7.50
C ASN A 265 -22.78 -15.01 6.00
N ALA A 266 -21.78 -15.30 5.15
CA ALA A 266 -21.98 -15.55 3.71
C ALA A 266 -22.37 -17.00 3.39
N THR A 267 -22.80 -17.25 2.15
CA THR A 267 -23.10 -18.59 1.59
C THR A 267 -21.87 -19.51 1.48
N GLY A 268 -20.76 -19.15 2.10
CA GLY A 268 -19.47 -19.83 2.06
C GLY A 268 -18.41 -19.05 1.27
N GLN A 269 -17.36 -19.78 0.92
CA GLN A 269 -16.24 -19.27 0.14
C GLN A 269 -16.69 -18.79 -1.24
N ASP A 270 -16.10 -17.69 -1.73
CA ASP A 270 -16.32 -17.25 -3.11
C ASP A 270 -15.42 -18.02 -4.08
N TYR A 271 -15.96 -19.12 -4.61
CA TYR A 271 -15.25 -19.93 -5.60
C TYR A 271 -15.13 -19.24 -6.95
N ALA A 272 -15.97 -18.25 -7.27
CA ALA A 272 -15.84 -17.52 -8.53
C ALA A 272 -14.58 -16.65 -8.49
N ALA A 273 -14.39 -15.88 -7.43
CA ALA A 273 -13.17 -15.09 -7.20
C ALA A 273 -11.90 -15.98 -7.16
N ILE A 274 -11.96 -17.13 -6.46
CA ILE A 274 -10.82 -18.07 -6.43
C ILE A 274 -10.47 -18.58 -7.84
N ASN A 275 -11.48 -19.02 -8.60
CA ASN A 275 -11.25 -19.54 -9.94
C ASN A 275 -10.73 -18.45 -10.88
N ASP A 276 -11.25 -17.22 -10.75
CA ASP A 276 -10.80 -16.09 -11.54
C ASP A 276 -9.34 -15.74 -11.23
N ALA A 277 -8.96 -15.73 -9.95
CA ALA A 277 -7.58 -15.53 -9.55
C ALA A 277 -6.62 -16.58 -10.12
N ILE A 278 -7.02 -17.86 -10.10
CA ILE A 278 -6.22 -18.96 -10.67
C ILE A 278 -6.10 -18.80 -12.19
N CYS A 279 -7.16 -18.35 -12.86
CA CYS A 279 -7.12 -18.01 -14.29
C CYS A 279 -6.17 -16.84 -14.56
N GLY A 280 -6.25 -15.77 -13.77
CA GLY A 280 -5.35 -14.61 -13.85
C GLY A 280 -3.87 -14.98 -13.63
N LEU A 281 -3.58 -15.86 -12.65
CA LEU A 281 -2.21 -16.37 -12.42
C LEU A 281 -1.62 -17.07 -13.64
N ARG A 282 -2.45 -17.76 -14.45
CA ARG A 282 -2.02 -18.44 -15.67
C ARG A 282 -1.73 -17.49 -16.84
N GLN A 283 -2.13 -16.21 -16.72
CA GLN A 283 -1.89 -15.20 -17.75
C GLN A 283 -0.49 -14.60 -17.67
N PHE A 284 0.23 -14.76 -16.55
CA PHE A 284 1.57 -14.17 -16.45
C PHE A 284 2.53 -14.83 -17.46
N PRO A 285 3.31 -14.03 -18.20
CA PRO A 285 4.23 -14.57 -19.19
C PRO A 285 5.36 -15.35 -18.50
N GLU A 286 5.78 -16.45 -19.11
CA GLU A 286 6.89 -17.31 -18.62
C GLU A 286 8.18 -16.51 -18.37
N SER A 287 8.41 -15.47 -19.19
CA SER A 287 9.56 -14.59 -19.08
C SER A 287 9.15 -13.19 -18.61
N LYS A 288 9.90 -12.70 -17.61
CA LYS A 288 9.82 -11.30 -17.14
C LYS A 288 10.73 -10.35 -17.91
N ALA A 289 11.18 -10.73 -19.10
CA ALA A 289 11.82 -9.81 -20.03
C ALA A 289 10.76 -8.94 -20.73
N GLN A 290 11.04 -7.65 -20.92
CA GLN A 290 10.12 -6.77 -21.61
C GLN A 290 9.94 -7.21 -23.06
N GLN A 291 8.70 -7.59 -23.40
CA GLN A 291 8.28 -7.92 -24.75
C GLN A 291 7.72 -6.67 -25.44
N ALA A 292 7.67 -6.69 -26.77
CA ALA A 292 6.92 -5.67 -27.48
C ALA A 292 5.42 -5.89 -27.24
N ARG A 293 4.72 -4.83 -26.84
CA ARG A 293 3.27 -4.79 -26.68
C ARG A 293 2.74 -3.46 -27.19
N ASP A 294 1.55 -3.53 -27.74
CA ASP A 294 0.79 -2.37 -28.19
C ASP A 294 -0.68 -2.64 -27.88
N VAL A 295 -1.19 -1.99 -26.83
CA VAL A 295 -2.61 -2.01 -26.49
C VAL A 295 -3.29 -1.00 -27.40
N GLY A 296 -3.57 -1.43 -28.63
CA GLY A 296 -4.12 -0.59 -29.68
C GLY A 296 -5.65 -0.64 -29.78
N GLU A 297 -6.20 0.34 -30.49
CA GLU A 297 -7.66 0.52 -30.71
C GLU A 297 -8.38 -0.68 -31.33
N ASP A 298 -7.68 -1.50 -32.12
CA ASP A 298 -8.29 -2.63 -32.82
C ASP A 298 -8.68 -3.77 -31.86
N ASP A 299 -7.85 -3.99 -30.83
CA ASP A 299 -8.05 -5.06 -29.84
C ASP A 299 -8.69 -4.54 -28.55
N TYR A 300 -8.39 -3.29 -28.18
CA TYR A 300 -8.87 -2.62 -26.97
C TYR A 300 -9.38 -1.22 -27.33
N PRO A 301 -10.66 -1.08 -27.75
CA PRO A 301 -11.19 0.21 -28.17
C PRO A 301 -11.23 1.23 -27.03
N THR A 302 -10.90 2.49 -27.33
CA THR A 302 -11.04 3.61 -26.39
C THR A 302 -12.50 3.89 -26.07
N ASP A 303 -12.80 3.99 -24.78
CA ASP A 303 -14.02 4.57 -24.24
C ASP A 303 -13.85 6.10 -24.10
N PHE A 304 -14.26 6.84 -25.13
CA PHE A 304 -14.14 8.30 -25.16
C PHE A 304 -15.08 9.03 -24.17
N GLU A 305 -15.96 8.31 -23.47
CA GLU A 305 -16.75 8.88 -22.36
C GLU A 305 -16.03 8.70 -21.01
N CYS A 306 -14.93 7.94 -21.01
CA CYS A 306 -14.15 7.58 -19.83
C CYS A 306 -12.76 8.23 -19.86
N GLU A 307 -12.74 9.53 -19.60
CA GLU A 307 -11.48 10.24 -19.35
C GLU A 307 -10.91 9.82 -17.99
N SER A 308 -9.62 9.53 -17.97
CA SER A 308 -8.89 9.15 -16.77
C SER A 308 -8.65 10.36 -15.87
N ARG A 309 -8.08 10.13 -14.69
CA ARG A 309 -7.64 11.21 -13.80
C ARG A 309 -6.54 12.13 -14.39
N PHE A 310 -5.96 11.75 -15.53
CA PHE A 310 -5.01 12.54 -16.28
C PHE A 310 -5.69 13.18 -17.50
N ASP A 311 -5.63 14.51 -17.57
CA ASP A 311 -6.28 15.32 -18.60
C ASP A 311 -5.90 14.86 -20.02
N GLY A 312 -6.90 14.55 -20.84
CA GLY A 312 -6.74 14.10 -22.20
C GLY A 312 -6.35 12.62 -22.39
N GLU A 313 -6.26 11.83 -21.32
CA GLU A 313 -6.01 10.39 -21.40
C GLU A 313 -7.31 9.61 -21.18
N TYR A 314 -7.69 8.77 -22.15
CA TYR A 314 -8.94 7.99 -22.13
C TYR A 314 -8.65 6.50 -21.90
N LEU A 315 -9.58 5.82 -21.25
CA LEU A 315 -9.46 4.41 -20.88
C LEU A 315 -10.07 3.49 -21.94
N THR A 316 -9.67 2.22 -21.93
CA THR A 316 -10.32 1.15 -22.71
C THR A 316 -11.69 0.80 -22.11
N PHE A 317 -12.58 0.22 -22.92
CA PHE A 317 -13.84 -0.34 -22.40
C PHE A 317 -13.58 -1.51 -21.45
N ASP A 318 -12.83 -2.50 -21.92
CA ASP A 318 -12.51 -3.71 -21.17
C ASP A 318 -11.12 -3.62 -20.54
N PRO A 319 -10.89 -4.25 -19.37
CA PRO A 319 -9.57 -4.28 -18.77
C PRO A 319 -8.64 -5.11 -19.64
N VAL A 320 -7.46 -4.57 -19.93
CA VAL A 320 -6.41 -5.25 -20.68
C VAL A 320 -5.92 -6.43 -19.84
N PRO A 321 -5.89 -7.68 -20.33
CA PRO A 321 -5.40 -8.82 -19.57
C PRO A 321 -3.88 -8.75 -19.35
N VAL A 322 -3.39 -9.39 -18.30
CA VAL A 322 -1.99 -9.29 -17.85
C VAL A 322 -0.97 -9.67 -18.94
N TYR A 323 -1.30 -10.63 -19.81
CA TYR A 323 -0.39 -11.10 -20.87
C TYR A 323 -0.15 -10.08 -21.99
N ASP A 324 -1.04 -9.10 -22.14
CA ASP A 324 -0.97 -8.03 -23.16
C ASP A 324 -0.48 -6.69 -22.61
N ARG A 325 -0.43 -6.53 -21.28
CA ARG A 325 0.12 -5.33 -20.65
C ARG A 325 1.64 -5.24 -20.79
N CYS A 326 2.16 -4.01 -20.78
CA CYS A 326 3.59 -3.80 -20.64
C CYS A 326 4.08 -4.26 -19.27
N ILE A 327 5.31 -4.74 -19.20
CA ILE A 327 5.82 -5.35 -17.97
C ILE A 327 6.09 -4.29 -16.88
N GLY A 328 5.36 -4.40 -15.77
CA GLY A 328 5.52 -3.55 -14.59
C GLY A 328 6.34 -4.21 -13.48
N THR A 329 6.61 -3.44 -12.42
CA THR A 329 7.10 -3.98 -11.14
C THR A 329 6.04 -4.82 -10.46
N PHE A 330 4.78 -4.36 -10.48
CA PHE A 330 3.58 -5.03 -10.00
C PHE A 330 2.46 -4.85 -11.03
N THR A 331 2.23 -5.81 -11.94
CA THR A 331 1.22 -5.62 -13.02
C THR A 331 -0.22 -5.54 -12.50
N TRP A 332 -0.48 -6.03 -11.28
CA TRP A 332 -1.77 -5.90 -10.58
C TRP A 332 -1.99 -4.52 -9.94
N TRP A 333 -0.96 -3.68 -9.83
CA TRP A 333 -1.03 -2.37 -9.20
C TRP A 333 -1.49 -1.27 -10.16
N SER A 334 -1.05 -1.34 -11.41
CA SER A 334 -1.38 -0.35 -12.44
C SER A 334 -2.84 -0.42 -12.87
N ASN A 335 -3.37 0.70 -13.36
CA ASN A 335 -4.66 0.79 -14.02
C ASN A 335 -4.76 -0.25 -15.17
N PRO A 336 -5.72 -1.17 -15.12
CA PRO A 336 -5.85 -2.20 -16.14
C PRO A 336 -6.51 -1.71 -17.43
N TYR A 337 -7.03 -0.48 -17.47
CA TYR A 337 -7.74 0.09 -18.61
C TYR A 337 -6.91 1.09 -19.44
N GLU A 338 -5.60 1.17 -19.20
CA GLU A 338 -4.73 2.11 -19.92
C GLU A 338 -4.26 1.55 -21.26
N HIS A 339 -4.23 2.42 -22.27
CA HIS A 339 -3.44 2.20 -23.47
C HIS A 339 -1.95 2.24 -23.12
N GLN A 340 -1.22 1.21 -23.55
CA GLN A 340 0.20 1.05 -23.27
C GLN A 340 0.93 0.58 -24.52
N THR A 341 2.09 1.17 -24.79
CA THR A 341 3.00 0.71 -25.83
C THR A 341 4.40 0.57 -25.24
N CYS A 342 5.05 -0.57 -25.48
CA CYS A 342 6.43 -0.79 -25.08
C CYS A 342 7.20 -1.56 -26.15
N ALA A 343 8.47 -1.20 -26.33
CA ALA A 343 9.39 -1.90 -27.21
C ALA A 343 10.01 -3.12 -26.50
N ALA A 344 10.32 -4.16 -27.26
CA ALA A 344 11.02 -5.32 -26.73
C ALA A 344 12.41 -4.93 -26.21
N ASN A 345 12.72 -5.36 -24.99
CA ASN A 345 14.03 -5.18 -24.38
C ASN A 345 14.38 -6.37 -23.49
N ALA A 346 15.12 -7.33 -24.05
CA ALA A 346 15.52 -8.55 -23.34
C ALA A 346 16.46 -8.31 -22.14
N ARG A 347 17.06 -7.10 -22.02
CA ARG A 347 17.91 -6.73 -20.88
C ARG A 347 17.12 -6.09 -19.74
N MET A 348 15.86 -5.73 -20.00
CA MET A 348 14.96 -5.18 -19.01
C MET A 348 14.14 -6.33 -18.40
N LEU A 349 14.57 -6.76 -17.22
CA LEU A 349 13.92 -7.79 -16.42
C LEU A 349 13.25 -7.13 -15.22
N ARG A 350 11.95 -7.38 -15.03
CA ARG A 350 11.24 -6.94 -13.82
C ARG A 350 11.21 -8.05 -12.78
N GLN A 351 11.19 -7.66 -11.51
CA GLN A 351 11.06 -8.61 -10.42
C GLN A 351 9.75 -9.40 -10.53
N PRO A 352 9.73 -10.68 -10.17
CA PRO A 352 8.57 -11.57 -10.32
C PRO A 352 7.50 -11.41 -9.22
N ALA A 353 7.57 -10.33 -8.42
CA ALA A 353 6.70 -10.15 -7.27
C ALA A 353 5.21 -10.04 -7.64
N ASP A 354 4.92 -9.67 -8.89
CA ASP A 354 3.58 -9.54 -9.42
C ASP A 354 2.79 -10.85 -9.46
N TYR A 355 3.42 -11.96 -9.84
CA TYR A 355 2.78 -13.28 -9.77
C TYR A 355 3.15 -14.08 -8.52
N LEU A 356 4.33 -13.84 -7.93
CA LEU A 356 4.76 -14.57 -6.74
C LEU A 356 3.89 -14.26 -5.53
N LEU A 357 3.52 -12.99 -5.30
CA LEU A 357 2.65 -12.62 -4.19
C LEU A 357 1.29 -13.34 -4.25
N PRO A 358 0.48 -13.21 -5.32
CA PRO A 358 -0.78 -13.91 -5.41
C PRO A 358 -0.60 -15.44 -5.44
N TYR A 359 0.42 -15.98 -6.10
CA TYR A 359 0.67 -17.42 -6.09
C TYR A 359 0.88 -17.96 -4.67
N TRP A 360 1.77 -17.34 -3.88
CA TRP A 360 2.02 -17.77 -2.52
C TRP A 360 0.85 -17.52 -1.58
N MET A 361 0.06 -16.47 -1.82
CA MET A 361 -1.20 -16.25 -1.12
C MET A 361 -2.20 -17.39 -1.39
N ALA A 362 -2.39 -17.77 -2.65
CA ALA A 362 -3.26 -18.89 -3.03
C ALA A 362 -2.79 -20.22 -2.42
N ARG A 363 -1.48 -20.47 -2.38
CA ARG A 363 -0.89 -21.63 -1.71
C ARG A 363 -1.13 -21.62 -0.21
N TYR A 364 -0.92 -20.47 0.44
CA TYR A 364 -1.10 -20.31 1.89
C TYR A 364 -2.55 -20.56 2.33
N PHE A 365 -3.52 -20.02 1.60
CA PHE A 365 -4.94 -20.22 1.86
C PHE A 365 -5.51 -21.54 1.32
N GLY A 366 -4.66 -22.39 0.70
CA GLY A 366 -5.03 -23.73 0.26
C GLY A 366 -5.89 -23.78 -1.01
N TYR A 367 -5.88 -22.73 -1.82
CA TYR A 367 -6.61 -22.67 -3.10
C TYR A 367 -5.84 -23.34 -4.25
N VAL A 368 -4.52 -23.44 -4.12
CA VAL A 368 -3.63 -24.11 -5.07
C VAL A 368 -2.80 -25.14 -4.32
N ASP A 369 -2.63 -26.33 -4.90
CA ASP A 369 -1.81 -27.40 -4.33
C ASP A 369 -0.37 -27.41 -4.87
N GLU A 370 0.45 -28.35 -4.41
CA GLU A 370 1.86 -28.46 -4.84
C GLU A 370 2.05 -29.00 -6.26
N THR A 371 0.99 -29.54 -6.86
CA THR A 371 1.02 -30.30 -8.10
C THR A 371 0.40 -29.57 -9.28
N MET A 372 -0.13 -28.37 -9.04
CA MET A 372 -0.85 -27.56 -10.03
C MET A 372 0.07 -26.88 -11.04
#